data_AF-A0A7M4D9X1-F1
#
_entry.id   AF-A0A7M4D9X1-F1
#
_cell.length_a   1.000
_cell.length_b   1.000
_cell.length_c   1.000
_cell.angle_alpha   90.00
_cell.angle_beta   90.00
_cell.angle_gamma   90.00
#
_symmetry.space_group_name_H-M   'P 1'
#
loop_
_entity.id
_entity.type
_entity.pdbx_description
1 polymer ?
#
loop_
_entity_poly.entity_id
_entity_poly.type
_entity_poly.pdbx_seq_one_letter_code
_entity_poly.pdbx_strand_id
1 'polypeptide(L)'
;MKHYNLIVTALIFSGLFLVSCQQKDTVENKEYSGVKIANPIIYEVLVTNPNPEDDWKTECLANTNIHDLVKDIINAVRNGDLPAFDYYDNHQLSIPELEKIIAESDLMNKTGNIQFEEEWFWNAKKLSLEKRVKKMMFGYEIYDALGKVRGYKASFVVDLYPDTK
;
A
#
# COMPACT_ATOMS: atom_id res chain seq x y z
N MET A 1 56.66 26.02 -45.19
CA MET A 1 55.62 26.83 -45.88
C MET A 1 54.60 25.89 -46.47
N LYS A 2 53.32 26.22 -46.24
CA LYS A 2 52.09 25.73 -46.88
C LYS A 2 51.62 24.29 -46.57
N HIS A 3 50.48 24.29 -45.88
CA HIS A 3 49.51 23.25 -45.56
C HIS A 3 49.13 22.36 -46.75
N TYR A 4 48.68 21.13 -46.47
CA TYR A 4 47.35 20.67 -46.86
C TYR A 4 46.85 19.58 -45.90
N ASN A 5 45.68 19.82 -45.33
CA ASN A 5 44.90 18.86 -44.55
C ASN A 5 44.28 17.83 -45.50
N LEU A 6 44.35 16.54 -45.16
CA LEU A 6 43.47 15.53 -45.73
C LEU A 6 42.77 14.80 -44.57
N ILE A 7 41.51 15.14 -44.39
CA ILE A 7 40.59 14.55 -43.41
C ILE A 7 40.21 13.17 -43.92
N VAL A 8 40.57 12.12 -43.18
CA VAL A 8 40.01 10.78 -43.37
C VAL A 8 39.02 10.56 -42.23
N THR A 9 37.74 10.65 -42.58
CA THR A 9 36.59 10.36 -41.71
C THR A 9 36.57 8.86 -41.40
N ALA A 10 36.93 8.49 -40.17
CA ALA A 10 36.68 7.14 -39.66
C ALA A 10 35.26 7.09 -39.06
N LEU A 11 34.37 6.33 -39.69
CA LEU A 11 33.03 6.00 -39.18
C LEU A 11 33.16 5.14 -37.92
N ILE A 12 32.96 5.74 -36.75
CA ILE A 12 32.80 5.03 -35.50
C ILE A 12 31.34 4.57 -35.43
N PHE A 13 31.07 3.32 -35.84
CA PHE A 13 29.86 2.61 -35.44
C PHE A 13 29.99 2.28 -33.96
N SER A 14 29.67 3.23 -33.08
CA SER A 14 29.51 2.96 -31.66
C SER A 14 28.21 2.17 -31.47
N GLY A 15 28.34 0.86 -31.26
CA GLY A 15 27.26 0.02 -30.78
C GLY A 15 26.76 0.55 -29.44
N LEU A 16 25.66 1.29 -29.45
CA LEU A 16 24.84 1.49 -28.27
C LEU A 16 24.11 0.17 -28.00
N PHE A 17 24.77 -0.69 -27.24
CA PHE A 17 24.11 -1.70 -26.44
C PHE A 17 23.18 -0.97 -25.47
N LEU A 18 21.90 -0.85 -25.83
CA LEU A 18 20.85 -0.58 -24.87
C LEU A 18 20.64 -1.85 -24.05
N VAL A 19 21.51 -2.05 -23.06
CA VAL A 19 21.20 -2.94 -21.94
C VAL A 19 20.09 -2.23 -21.16
N SER A 20 18.86 -2.49 -21.57
CA SER A 20 17.69 -2.21 -20.75
C SER A 20 17.81 -3.12 -19.54
N CYS A 21 18.33 -2.58 -18.43
CA CYS A 21 18.11 -3.17 -17.12
C CYS A 21 16.60 -3.15 -16.88
N GLN A 22 15.93 -4.25 -17.19
CA GLN A 22 14.72 -4.61 -16.47
C GLN A 22 15.15 -4.85 -15.03
N GLN A 23 15.14 -3.80 -14.22
CA GLN A 23 15.16 -3.92 -12.77
C GLN A 23 13.86 -4.64 -12.41
N LYS A 24 13.91 -5.98 -12.35
CA LYS A 24 12.93 -6.73 -11.59
C LYS A 24 13.19 -6.33 -10.15
N ASP A 25 12.29 -5.53 -9.58
CA ASP A 25 12.23 -5.34 -8.14
C ASP A 25 11.95 -6.72 -7.53
N THR A 26 13.02 -7.43 -7.20
CA THR A 26 12.95 -8.61 -6.36
C THR A 26 12.39 -8.12 -5.03
N VAL A 27 11.18 -8.53 -4.69
CA VAL A 27 10.62 -8.37 -3.35
C VAL A 27 11.61 -9.03 -2.40
N GLU A 28 12.48 -8.24 -1.76
CA GLU A 28 13.36 -8.72 -0.72
C GLU A 28 12.46 -9.30 0.37
N ASN A 29 12.46 -10.62 0.52
CA ASN A 29 12.00 -11.24 1.75
C ASN A 29 13.01 -10.85 2.85
N LYS A 30 12.80 -9.66 3.43
CA LYS A 30 13.56 -9.22 4.61
C LYS A 30 13.36 -10.27 5.69
N GLU A 31 14.43 -10.98 6.02
CA GLU A 31 14.47 -11.88 7.16
C GLU A 31 14.38 -11.00 8.42
N TYR A 32 13.21 -10.97 9.04
CA TYR A 32 12.96 -10.17 10.24
C TYR A 32 13.85 -10.65 11.38
N SER A 33 14.45 -9.70 12.10
CA SER A 33 15.36 -10.06 13.17
C SER A 33 14.63 -10.15 14.51
N GLY A 34 14.69 -11.30 15.18
CA GLY A 34 14.14 -11.48 16.54
C GLY A 34 13.08 -12.56 16.66
N VAL A 35 12.47 -12.64 17.84
CA VAL A 35 11.41 -13.61 18.16
C VAL A 35 10.06 -13.01 17.78
N LYS A 36 9.23 -13.75 17.04
CA LYS A 36 7.85 -13.36 16.77
C LYS A 36 7.05 -13.37 18.08
N ILE A 37 6.52 -12.22 18.47
CA ILE A 37 5.76 -12.04 19.73
C ILE A 37 4.27 -11.80 19.51
N ALA A 38 3.83 -11.64 18.26
CA ALA A 38 2.43 -11.46 17.87
C ALA A 38 2.11 -12.24 16.59
N ASN A 39 0.97 -12.94 16.55
CA ASN A 39 0.55 -13.73 15.39
C ASN A 39 -0.97 -13.90 15.23
N PRO A 40 -1.63 -13.05 14.42
CA PRO A 40 -1.38 -11.62 14.26
C PRO A 40 -2.05 -10.82 15.40
N ILE A 41 -1.65 -9.55 15.57
CA ILE A 41 -2.47 -8.55 16.28
C ILE A 41 -3.37 -7.88 15.24
N ILE A 42 -4.63 -7.67 15.60
CA ILE A 42 -5.61 -6.96 14.78
C ILE A 42 -6.00 -5.67 15.49
N TYR A 43 -5.87 -4.54 14.81
CA TYR A 43 -6.28 -3.24 15.34
C TYR A 43 -6.68 -2.29 14.22
N GLU A 44 -7.45 -1.28 14.58
CA GLU A 44 -7.87 -0.22 13.67
C GLU A 44 -7.16 1.09 13.97
N VAL A 45 -6.91 1.85 12.91
CA VAL A 45 -6.48 3.24 12.97
C VAL A 45 -7.57 4.07 12.30
N LEU A 46 -8.15 5.01 13.04
CA LEU A 46 -8.95 6.07 12.43
C LEU A 46 -8.02 6.95 11.62
N VAL A 47 -8.25 7.05 10.31
CA VAL A 47 -7.42 7.80 9.36
C VAL A 47 -8.09 9.09 8.87
N THR A 48 -9.35 9.28 9.28
CA THR A 48 -10.07 10.55 9.22
C THR A 48 -10.51 10.91 10.63
N ASN A 49 -10.41 12.19 10.99
CA ASN A 49 -10.86 12.66 12.30
C ASN A 49 -12.36 12.99 12.24
N PRO A 50 -13.25 12.19 12.87
CA PRO A 50 -14.68 12.45 12.85
C PRO A 50 -15.10 13.58 13.80
N ASN A 51 -14.21 14.01 14.71
CA ASN A 51 -14.46 15.08 15.66
C ASN A 51 -13.45 16.22 15.47
N PRO A 52 -13.82 17.35 14.84
CA PRO A 52 -12.91 18.46 14.62
C PRO A 52 -12.39 19.13 15.91
N GLU A 53 -13.00 18.85 17.06
CA GLU A 53 -12.55 19.34 18.37
C GLU A 53 -11.50 18.43 19.03
N ASP A 54 -11.20 17.26 18.44
CA ASP A 54 -10.17 16.34 18.91
C ASP A 54 -8.84 16.61 18.18
N ASP A 55 -8.09 17.58 18.70
CA ASP A 55 -6.78 17.95 18.15
C ASP A 55 -5.77 16.80 18.20
N TRP A 56 -5.89 15.91 19.19
CA TRP A 56 -4.97 14.77 19.36
C TRP A 56 -5.10 13.76 18.23
N LYS A 57 -6.31 13.49 17.74
CA LYS A 57 -6.51 12.63 16.57
C LYS A 57 -5.90 13.22 15.30
N THR A 58 -6.00 14.54 15.13
CA THR A 58 -5.35 15.24 14.03
C THR A 58 -3.83 15.13 14.13
N GLU A 59 -3.27 15.29 15.33
CA GLU A 59 -1.82 15.17 15.58
C GLU A 59 -1.30 13.75 15.28
N CYS A 60 -2.02 12.71 15.70
CA CYS A 60 -1.67 11.32 15.43
C CYS A 60 -1.50 11.01 13.94
N LEU A 61 -2.18 11.75 13.06
CA LEU A 61 -2.21 11.54 11.61
C LEU A 61 -1.39 12.57 10.81
N ALA A 62 -0.82 13.58 11.47
CA ALA A 62 -0.21 14.74 10.80
C ALA A 62 0.93 14.38 9.82
N ASN A 63 1.58 13.23 10.02
CA ASN A 63 2.69 12.75 9.20
C ASN A 63 2.31 11.57 8.28
N THR A 64 1.01 11.39 8.00
CA THR A 64 0.50 10.28 7.19
C THR A 64 -0.13 10.79 5.91
N ASN A 65 0.31 10.27 4.76
CA ASN A 65 -0.30 10.55 3.48
C ASN A 65 -1.33 9.48 3.11
N ILE A 66 -2.47 9.51 3.81
CA ILE A 66 -3.51 8.50 3.69
C ILE A 66 -4.12 8.45 2.29
N HIS A 67 -4.32 9.60 1.67
CA HIS A 67 -4.93 9.71 0.35
C HIS A 67 -4.09 8.98 -0.70
N ASP A 68 -2.77 9.18 -0.69
CA ASP A 68 -1.89 8.52 -1.65
C ASP A 68 -1.80 7.01 -1.40
N LEU A 69 -1.79 6.57 -0.12
CA LEU A 69 -1.87 5.15 0.22
C LEU A 69 -3.16 4.50 -0.33
N VAL A 70 -4.31 5.11 -0.07
CA VAL A 70 -5.62 4.60 -0.54
C VAL A 70 -5.65 4.54 -2.06
N LYS A 71 -5.19 5.61 -2.72
CA LYS A 71 -5.11 5.68 -4.19
C LYS A 71 -4.23 4.58 -4.78
N ASP A 72 -3.03 4.38 -4.23
CA ASP A 72 -2.08 3.39 -4.73
C ASP A 72 -2.62 1.98 -4.56
N ILE A 73 -3.26 1.69 -3.42
CA ILE A 73 -3.88 0.39 -3.19
C ILE A 73 -5.06 0.16 -4.14
N ILE A 74 -5.95 1.14 -4.32
CA ILE A 74 -7.06 1.05 -5.29
C ILE A 74 -6.53 0.76 -6.70
N ASN A 75 -5.47 1.44 -7.12
CA ASN A 75 -4.86 1.22 -8.43
C ASN A 75 -4.26 -0.19 -8.53
N ALA A 76 -3.52 -0.65 -7.51
CA ALA A 76 -2.91 -1.97 -7.49
C ALA A 76 -3.96 -3.09 -7.57
N VAL A 77 -5.07 -2.99 -6.83
CA VAL A 77 -6.14 -4.00 -6.88
C VAL A 77 -6.88 -3.99 -8.21
N ARG A 78 -7.09 -2.80 -8.81
CA ARG A 78 -7.72 -2.67 -10.14
C ARG A 78 -6.87 -3.25 -11.25
N ASN A 79 -5.55 -3.05 -11.17
CA ASN A 79 -4.60 -3.57 -12.14
C ASN A 79 -4.36 -5.08 -11.98
N GLY A 80 -4.77 -5.67 -10.85
CA GLY A 80 -4.50 -7.06 -10.52
C GLY A 80 -3.10 -7.30 -9.93
N ASP A 81 -2.36 -6.24 -9.58
CA ASP A 81 -1.04 -6.31 -8.96
C ASP A 81 -1.12 -6.76 -7.49
N LEU A 82 -2.27 -6.51 -6.84
CA LEU A 82 -2.53 -6.86 -5.45
C LEU A 82 -3.89 -7.56 -5.34
N PRO A 83 -3.96 -8.81 -4.85
CA PRO A 83 -5.24 -9.49 -4.68
C PRO A 83 -6.08 -8.83 -3.58
N ALA A 84 -7.36 -8.62 -3.88
CA ALA A 84 -8.36 -8.15 -2.93
C ALA A 84 -9.34 -9.27 -2.59
N PHE A 85 -9.82 -9.28 -1.36
CA PHE A 85 -10.69 -10.31 -0.80
C PHE A 85 -11.93 -9.66 -0.16
N ASP A 86 -13.05 -10.36 -0.23
CA ASP A 86 -14.24 -9.98 0.51
C ASP A 86 -13.99 -10.12 2.01
N TYR A 87 -14.44 -9.13 2.78
CA TYR A 87 -14.20 -9.09 4.22
C TYR A 87 -14.95 -10.18 4.99
N TYR A 88 -16.12 -10.62 4.52
CA TYR A 88 -17.03 -11.47 5.28
C TYR A 88 -16.77 -12.96 5.08
N ASP A 89 -16.42 -13.38 3.86
CA ASP A 89 -16.22 -14.79 3.53
C ASP A 89 -14.82 -15.11 2.97
N ASN A 90 -13.96 -14.10 2.81
CA ASN A 90 -12.56 -14.21 2.39
C ASN A 90 -12.38 -14.83 0.98
N HIS A 91 -13.40 -14.81 0.12
CA HIS A 91 -13.19 -15.14 -1.29
C HIS A 91 -12.41 -14.02 -1.99
N GLN A 92 -11.58 -14.38 -2.98
CA GLN A 92 -10.89 -13.38 -3.79
C GLN A 92 -11.90 -12.68 -4.72
N LEU A 93 -11.95 -11.36 -4.64
CA LEU A 93 -12.89 -10.55 -5.42
C LEU A 93 -12.52 -10.58 -6.90
N SER A 94 -13.53 -10.75 -7.75
CA SER A 94 -13.39 -10.48 -9.18
C SER A 94 -13.35 -8.97 -9.44
N ILE A 95 -12.82 -8.55 -10.60
CA ILE A 95 -12.79 -7.13 -10.99
C ILE A 95 -14.20 -6.48 -10.96
N PRO A 96 -15.28 -7.12 -11.46
CA PRO A 96 -16.62 -6.55 -11.35
C PRO A 96 -17.11 -6.34 -9.90
N GLU A 97 -16.82 -7.28 -8.99
CA GLU A 97 -17.17 -7.15 -7.57
C GLU A 97 -16.38 -6.02 -6.92
N LEU A 98 -15.09 -5.96 -7.20
CA LEU A 98 -14.19 -4.92 -6.72
C LEU A 98 -14.64 -3.53 -7.17
N GLU A 99 -14.98 -3.34 -8.45
CA GLU A 99 -15.47 -2.04 -8.95
C GLU A 99 -16.78 -1.64 -8.31
N LYS A 100 -17.69 -2.60 -8.07
CA LYS A 100 -18.93 -2.35 -7.33
C LYS A 100 -18.63 -1.87 -5.91
N ILE A 101 -17.75 -2.56 -5.19
CA ILE A 101 -17.36 -2.19 -3.83
C ILE A 101 -16.70 -0.81 -3.81
N ILE A 102 -15.76 -0.52 -4.71
CA ILE A 102 -15.08 0.79 -4.80
C ILE A 102 -16.09 1.90 -5.08
N ALA A 103 -17.03 1.68 -6.00
CA ALA A 103 -18.07 2.66 -6.33
C ALA A 103 -19.03 2.91 -5.15
N GLU A 104 -19.44 1.86 -4.42
CA GLU A 104 -20.33 1.99 -3.26
C GLU A 104 -19.66 2.63 -2.05
N SER A 105 -18.38 2.31 -1.83
CA SER A 105 -17.62 2.77 -0.66
C SER A 105 -17.09 4.20 -0.80
N ASP A 106 -16.81 4.65 -2.03
CA ASP A 106 -16.21 5.97 -2.29
C ASP A 106 -14.96 6.21 -1.43
N LEU A 107 -14.07 5.20 -1.36
CA LEU A 107 -12.90 5.19 -0.47
C LEU A 107 -12.02 6.42 -0.61
N MET A 108 -11.93 7.01 -1.80
CA MET A 108 -11.14 8.23 -2.02
C MET A 108 -11.60 9.40 -1.14
N ASN A 109 -12.89 9.47 -0.82
CA ASN A 109 -13.48 10.56 -0.05
C ASN A 109 -13.97 10.13 1.33
N LYS A 110 -14.28 8.84 1.51
CA LYS A 110 -14.97 8.33 2.71
C LYS A 110 -14.16 7.35 3.55
N THR A 111 -12.89 7.10 3.24
CA THR A 111 -12.07 6.23 4.10
C THR A 111 -11.98 6.84 5.50
N GLY A 112 -12.56 6.15 6.47
CA GLY A 112 -12.62 6.58 7.87
C GLY A 112 -11.60 5.86 8.74
N ASN A 113 -11.41 4.57 8.51
CA ASN A 113 -10.43 3.76 9.22
C ASN A 113 -9.71 2.76 8.31
N ILE A 114 -8.56 2.29 8.77
CA ILE A 114 -7.88 1.12 8.22
C ILE A 114 -7.68 0.13 9.37
N GLN A 115 -8.11 -1.11 9.18
CA GLN A 115 -7.76 -2.22 10.06
C GLN A 115 -6.51 -2.91 9.53
N PHE A 116 -5.55 -3.15 10.41
CA PHE A 116 -4.31 -3.85 10.12
C PHE A 116 -4.30 -5.20 10.82
N GLU A 117 -3.82 -6.22 10.12
CA GLU A 117 -3.33 -7.45 10.74
C GLU A 117 -1.80 -7.42 10.72
N GLU A 118 -1.16 -7.47 11.89
CA GLU A 118 0.29 -7.31 12.01
C GLU A 118 0.96 -8.47 12.75
N GLU A 119 2.17 -8.79 12.30
CA GLU A 119 3.13 -9.61 13.03
C GLU A 119 4.19 -8.71 13.67
N TRP A 120 4.54 -8.97 14.92
CA TRP A 120 5.56 -8.19 15.65
C TRP A 120 6.73 -9.09 16.01
N PHE A 121 7.94 -8.59 15.84
CA PHE A 121 9.20 -9.28 16.07
C PHE A 121 10.06 -8.49 17.06
N TRP A 122 10.38 -9.09 18.20
CA TRP A 122 11.23 -8.47 19.23
C TRP A 122 12.65 -9.03 19.18
N ASN A 123 13.61 -8.15 18.95
CA ASN A 123 15.02 -8.47 19.01
C ASN A 123 15.61 -8.02 20.35
N ALA A 124 15.65 -8.92 21.33
CA ALA A 124 16.18 -8.61 22.66
C ALA A 124 17.67 -8.21 22.66
N LYS A 125 18.47 -8.63 21.67
CA LYS A 125 19.90 -8.27 21.58
C LYS A 125 20.09 -6.84 21.09
N LYS A 126 19.24 -6.39 20.16
CA LYS A 126 19.26 -5.04 19.59
C LYS A 126 18.32 -4.06 20.30
N LEU A 127 17.46 -4.58 21.19
CA LEU A 127 16.36 -3.85 21.82
C LEU A 127 15.45 -3.15 20.78
N SER A 128 15.12 -3.87 19.71
CA SER A 128 14.32 -3.34 18.60
C SER A 128 13.04 -4.14 18.40
N LEU A 129 11.96 -3.43 18.06
CA LEU A 129 10.67 -4.00 17.65
C LEU A 129 10.49 -3.74 16.16
N GLU A 130 10.30 -4.81 15.39
CA GLU A 130 9.93 -4.74 13.98
C GLU A 130 8.46 -5.15 13.86
N LYS A 131 7.68 -4.37 13.10
CA LYS A 131 6.27 -4.66 12.81
C LYS A 131 6.12 -4.96 11.32
N ARG A 132 5.31 -5.96 10.99
CA ARG A 132 4.98 -6.32 9.61
C ARG A 132 3.47 -6.31 9.44
N VAL A 133 2.99 -5.37 8.63
CA VAL A 133 1.60 -5.37 8.17
C VAL A 133 1.41 -6.50 7.16
N LYS A 134 0.55 -7.46 7.49
CA LYS A 134 0.20 -8.60 6.62
C LYS A 134 -1.01 -8.29 5.78
N LYS A 135 -2.06 -7.77 6.41
CA LYS A 135 -3.32 -7.43 5.72
C LYS A 135 -3.78 -6.04 6.10
N MET A 136 -4.52 -5.43 5.18
CA MET A 136 -5.20 -4.16 5.39
C MET A 136 -6.66 -4.29 4.94
N MET A 137 -7.59 -3.78 5.75
CA MET A 137 -8.99 -3.59 5.38
C MET A 137 -9.32 -2.12 5.49
N PHE A 138 -9.94 -1.56 4.45
CA PHE A 138 -10.35 -0.16 4.44
C PHE A 138 -11.82 -0.05 4.84
N GLY A 139 -12.12 0.71 5.89
CA GLY A 139 -13.49 1.01 6.26
C GLY A 139 -13.89 2.42 5.86
N TYR A 140 -15.09 2.54 5.30
CA TYR A 140 -15.66 3.83 4.91
C TYR A 140 -16.75 4.28 5.86
N GLU A 141 -16.84 5.60 6.05
CA GLU A 141 -17.78 6.23 6.95
C GLU A 141 -19.24 6.03 6.49
N ILE A 142 -20.08 5.62 7.43
CA ILE A 142 -21.54 5.65 7.29
C ILE A 142 -22.07 6.80 8.13
N TYR A 143 -22.89 7.63 7.52
CA TYR A 143 -23.52 8.77 8.17
C TYR A 143 -24.96 8.50 8.54
N ASP A 144 -25.44 9.15 9.60
CA ASP A 144 -26.86 9.21 9.93
C ASP A 144 -27.61 10.29 9.11
N ALA A 145 -28.91 10.44 9.37
CA ALA A 145 -29.75 11.42 8.68
C ALA A 145 -29.37 12.88 8.96
N LEU A 146 -28.52 13.15 9.97
CA LEU A 146 -28.02 14.47 10.33
C LEU A 146 -26.60 14.72 9.79
N GLY A 147 -26.03 13.76 9.06
CA GLY A 147 -24.68 13.84 8.52
C GLY A 147 -23.58 13.55 9.54
N LYS A 148 -23.89 12.95 10.69
CA LYS A 148 -22.89 12.54 11.69
C LYS A 148 -22.41 11.11 11.40
N VAL A 149 -21.12 10.86 11.56
CA VAL A 149 -20.55 9.51 11.47
C VAL A 149 -21.21 8.59 12.50
N ARG A 150 -21.87 7.54 12.02
CA ARG A 150 -22.56 6.51 12.81
C ARG A 150 -21.69 5.27 13.00
N GLY A 151 -20.77 5.01 12.07
CA GLY A 151 -19.85 3.88 12.12
C GLY A 151 -19.10 3.72 10.81
N TYR A 152 -18.39 2.59 10.68
CA TYR A 152 -17.58 2.27 9.52
C TYR A 152 -18.03 0.92 8.95
N LYS A 153 -18.05 0.80 7.62
CA LYS A 153 -18.32 -0.47 6.93
C LYS A 153 -17.10 -0.88 6.14
N ALA A 154 -16.78 -2.18 6.19
CA ALA A 154 -15.68 -2.74 5.44
C ALA A 154 -15.92 -2.63 3.93
N SER A 155 -14.86 -2.30 3.18
CA SER A 155 -14.87 -2.40 1.72
C SER A 155 -14.32 -3.76 1.27
N PHE A 156 -13.00 -3.91 1.25
CA PHE A 156 -12.27 -5.12 0.88
C PHE A 156 -11.00 -5.23 1.73
N VAL A 157 -10.44 -6.44 1.74
CA VAL A 157 -9.16 -6.75 2.39
C VAL A 157 -8.10 -6.95 1.33
N VAL A 158 -6.91 -6.41 1.52
CA VAL A 158 -5.73 -6.76 0.73
C VAL A 158 -4.75 -7.56 1.58
N ASP A 159 -4.18 -8.60 0.97
CA ASP A 159 -3.06 -9.35 1.53
C ASP A 159 -1.77 -8.84 0.88
N LEU A 160 -0.88 -8.23 1.67
CA LEU A 160 0.38 -7.65 1.18
C LEU A 160 1.47 -8.72 0.97
N TYR A 161 1.23 -9.94 1.45
CA TYR A 161 2.13 -11.07 1.31
C TYR A 161 1.30 -12.32 1.05
N PRO A 162 0.53 -12.35 -0.05
CA PRO A 162 -0.24 -13.53 -0.40
C PRO A 162 0.76 -14.65 -0.58
N ASP A 163 0.57 -15.77 0.13
CA ASP A 163 1.41 -16.93 -0.06
C ASP A 163 1.39 -17.27 -1.56
N THR A 164 2.53 -17.13 -2.23
CA THR A 164 2.73 -17.73 -3.55
C THR A 164 2.69 -19.23 -3.35
N LYS A 165 1.50 -19.81 -3.50
CA LYS A 165 1.32 -21.26 -3.56
C LYS A 165 2.05 -21.83 -4.76
#